data_AF-A0A941TDB9-F1
#
_entry.id   AF-A0A941TDB9-F1
#
_cell.length_a   1.000
_cell.length_b   1.000
_cell.length_c   1.000
_cell.angle_alpha   90.00
_cell.angle_beta   90.00
_cell.angle_gamma   90.00
#
_symmetry.space_group_name_H-M   'P 1'
#
loop_
_entity.id
_entity.type
_entity.pdbx_description
1 polymer ?
#
loop_
_entity_poly.entity_id
_entity_poly.type
_entity_poly.pdbx_seq_one_letter_code
_entity_poly.pdbx_strand_id
1 'polypeptide(L)' 'MTTKTCAACDYPLDANAIQVKIGGKTVEVCCEECAQKLKEAHASAQKQV' A
#
# COMPACT_ATOMS: atom_id res chain seq x y z
N MET A 1 -15.60 -6.06 13.62
CA MET A 1 -14.18 -6.36 13.33
C MET A 1 -13.81 -5.56 12.10
N THR A 2 -13.06 -4.47 12.22
CA THR A 2 -12.57 -3.73 11.05
C THR A 2 -11.34 -4.48 10.53
N THR A 3 -11.57 -5.47 9.67
CA THR A 3 -10.50 -6.14 8.93
C THR A 3 -9.83 -5.11 8.04
N LYS A 4 -8.55 -4.86 8.29
CA LYS A 4 -7.75 -4.05 7.38
C LYS A 4 -7.51 -4.86 6.11
N THR A 5 -7.51 -4.19 4.97
CA THR A 5 -7.28 -4.84 3.68
C THR A 5 -6.09 -4.20 2.98
N CYS A 6 -5.35 -5.01 2.22
CA CYS A 6 -4.18 -4.56 1.49
C CYS A 6 -4.59 -3.51 0.47
N ALA A 7 -3.99 -2.32 0.52
CA ALA A 7 -4.33 -1.24 -0.40
C ALA A 7 -3.98 -1.54 -1.88
N ALA A 8 -3.23 -2.62 -2.15
CA ALA A 8 -2.84 -3.03 -3.50
C ALA A 8 -3.74 -4.13 -4.09
N CYS A 9 -4.23 -5.06 -3.27
CA CYS A 9 -4.91 -6.28 -3.72
C CYS A 9 -6.14 -6.65 -2.89
N ASP A 10 -6.54 -5.80 -1.96
CA ASP A 10 -7.72 -5.95 -1.07
C ASP A 10 -7.75 -7.22 -0.20
N TYR A 11 -6.64 -7.96 -0.12
CA TYR A 11 -6.53 -9.12 0.76
C TYR A 11 -6.59 -8.71 2.24
N PRO A 12 -7.22 -9.51 3.11
CA PRO A 12 -7.22 -9.26 4.55
C PRO A 12 -5.77 -9.18 5.06
N LEU A 13 -5.50 -8.13 5.81
CA LEU A 13 -4.25 -7.88 6.48
C LEU A 13 -4.34 -8.44 7.90
N ASP A 14 -3.42 -9.33 8.21
CA ASP A 14 -3.16 -9.80 9.57
C ASP A 14 -2.10 -8.93 10.26
N ALA A 15 -1.67 -9.34 11.46
CA ALA A 15 -0.63 -8.66 12.24
C ALA A 15 0.73 -8.50 11.51
N ASN A 16 0.91 -9.17 10.37
CA ASN A 16 2.10 -9.07 9.51
C ASN A 16 2.01 -7.94 8.47
N ALA A 17 0.98 -7.08 8.54
CA ALA A 17 0.84 -5.94 7.64
C ALA A 17 2.05 -5.01 7.71
N ILE A 18 2.54 -4.61 6.53
CA ILE A 18 3.64 -3.67 6.41
C ILE A 18 3.06 -2.28 6.16
N GLN A 19 3.45 -1.32 6.99
CA GLN A 19 3.09 0.09 6.81
C GLN A 19 4.11 0.79 5.92
N VAL A 20 3.63 1.39 4.83
CA VAL A 20 4.46 2.20 3.94
C VAL A 20 3.87 3.58 3.73
N LYS A 21 4.75 4.58 3.64
CA LYS A 21 4.36 5.97 3.42
C LYS A 21 4.42 6.29 1.92
N ILE A 22 3.28 6.68 1.35
CA ILE A 22 3.11 6.98 -0.08
C ILE A 22 2.39 8.33 -0.18
N GLY A 23 3.01 9.32 -0.84
CA GLY A 23 2.43 10.66 -0.99
C GLY A 23 2.10 11.36 0.33
N GLY A 24 2.84 11.05 1.40
CA GLY A 24 2.57 11.58 2.74
C GLY A 24 1.49 10.84 3.54
N LYS A 25 0.76 9.90 2.92
CA LYS A 25 -0.21 9.03 3.60
C LYS A 25 0.44 7.69 3.97
N THR A 26 0.11 7.16 5.14
CA THR A 26 0.50 5.81 5.54
C THR A 26 -0.54 4.82 5.04
N VAL A 27 -0.12 3.80 4.30
CA VAL A 27 -0.96 2.72 3.81
C VAL A 27 -0.40 1.38 4.27
N GLU A 28 -1.27 0.39 4.40
CA GLU A 28 -0.91 -0.96 4.86
C GLU A 28 -1.01 -1.96 3.69
N VAL A 29 -0.03 -2.86 3.61
CA VAL A 29 0.04 -3.88 2.57
C VAL A 29 0.44 -5.24 3.13
N CYS A 30 0.07 -6.30 2.41
CA CYS A 30 0.31 -7.67 2.85
C CYS A 30 1.75 -8.15 2.60
N CYS A 31 2.50 -7.48 1.72
CA CYS A 31 3.87 -7.84 1.37
C CYS A 31 4.64 -6.64 0.79
N GLU A 32 5.97 -6.78 0.73
CA GLU A 32 6.87 -5.76 0.17
C GLU A 32 6.61 -5.48 -1.31
N GLU A 33 6.22 -6.49 -2.09
CA GLU A 33 5.87 -6.31 -3.50
C GLU A 33 4.68 -5.37 -3.67
N CYS A 34 3.63 -5.55 -2.86
CA CYS A 34 2.47 -4.65 -2.86
C CYS A 34 2.88 -3.22 -2.47
N ALA A 35 3.77 -3.07 -1.50
CA ALA A 35 4.33 -1.75 -1.14
C ALA A 35 5.09 -1.12 -2.30
N GLN A 36 5.92 -1.88 -2.99
CA GLN A 36 6.73 -1.40 -4.11
C GLN A 36 5.84 -0.98 -5.28
N LYS A 37 4.89 -1.83 -5.68
CA LYS A 37 3.88 -1.51 -6.70
C LYS A 37 3.11 -0.22 -6.40
N LEU A 38 2.63 -0.05 -5.16
CA LEU A 38 1.92 1.17 -4.77
C LEU A 38 2.84 2.40 -4.82
N LYS A 39 4.10 2.28 -4.39
CA LYS A 39 5.09 3.38 -4.47
C LYS A 39 5.37 3.77 -5.91
N GLU A 40 5.57 2.79 -6.79
CA GLU A 40 5.80 3.00 -8.21
C GLU A 40 4.58 3.61 -8.91
N ALA A 41 3.39 3.11 -8.62
CA ALA A 41 2.14 3.65 -9.13
C ALA A 41 1.96 5.12 -8.71
N HIS A 42 2.22 5.44 -7.44
CA HIS A 42 2.17 6.81 -6.96
C HIS A 42 3.23 7.70 -7.61
N ALA A 43 4.48 7.23 -7.72
CA ALA A 43 5.56 7.95 -8.38
C ALA A 43 5.24 8.22 -9.86
N SER A 44 4.59 7.26 -10.53
CA SER A 44 4.14 7.38 -11.92
C SER A 44 2.98 8.38 -12.05
N ALA A 45 2.01 8.31 -11.15
CA ALA A 45 0.89 9.25 -11.10
C ALA A 45 1.36 10.70 -10.82
N GLN A 46 2.37 10.88 -9.96
CA GLN A 46 2.97 12.19 -9.69
C GLN A 46 3.75 12.77 -10.88
N LYS A 47 4.21 11.93 -11.81
CA LYS A 47 4.97 12.36 -13.00
C LYS A 47 4.07 12.73 -14.19
N GLN A 48 2.77 12.46 -14.10
CA GLN A 48 1.81 12.77 -15.15
C GLN A 48 1.16 14.16 -14.98
N VAL A 49 1.69 14.99 -14.07
CA VAL A 49 1.23 16.38 -13.83
C VAL A 49 2.23 17.40 -14.37
#